data_AF-A0A3D5YLJ3-F1
#
_entry.id   AF-A0A3D5YLJ3-F1
#
_cell.length_a   1.000
_cell.length_b   1.000
_cell.length_c   1.000
_cell.angle_alpha   90.00
_cell.angle_beta   90.00
_cell.angle_gamma   90.00
#
_symmetry.space_group_name_H-M   'P 1'
#
loop_
_entity.id
_entity.type
_entity.pdbx_description
1 polymer ?
#
loop_
_entity_poly.entity_id
_entity_poly.type
_entity_poly.pdbx_seq_one_letter_code
_entity_poly.pdbx_strand_id
1 'polypeptide(L)'
;MSRDNAIALAFRFYRKHAALPNFWYVLFIVGISGLLETLPILLSLPLIKSIYEGSELIALQNITLPLINYTIILGVVLIIRFALGFYSQFLNASIRIELLSDFREQKSSNDRQNQKLDFGKSVQGLNFLFIGWSQVFPGIIYSTIGTILSPVFGGITLLIVLVWSVCLRMVKSKQDLWSTKVHSAQT
;
A
#
# COMPACT_ATOMS: atom_id res chain seq x y z
N MET A 1 -16.43 -5.20 24.20
CA MET A 1 -15.71 -5.89 23.10
C MET A 1 -14.23 -5.57 23.21
N SER A 2 -13.37 -6.59 23.24
CA SER A 2 -11.91 -6.41 23.21
C SER A 2 -11.53 -5.47 22.06
N ARG A 3 -10.61 -4.53 22.29
CA ARG A 3 -10.00 -3.65 21.27
C ARG A 3 -9.13 -4.49 20.32
N ASP A 4 -9.73 -5.44 19.61
CA ASP A 4 -9.02 -6.23 18.63
C ASP A 4 -8.63 -5.30 17.48
N ASN A 5 -7.32 -5.17 17.26
CA ASN A 5 -6.74 -4.35 16.19
C ASN A 5 -7.40 -4.72 14.85
N ALA A 6 -7.88 -3.73 14.09
CA ALA A 6 -8.56 -3.94 12.80
C ALA A 6 -7.72 -4.78 11.82
N ILE A 7 -6.40 -4.66 11.88
CA ILE A 7 -5.45 -5.48 11.11
C ILE A 7 -5.53 -6.95 11.53
N ALA A 8 -5.55 -7.22 12.83
CA ALA A 8 -5.66 -8.58 13.36
C ALA A 8 -7.02 -9.21 13.01
N LEU A 9 -8.08 -8.39 12.99
CA LEU A 9 -9.41 -8.82 12.55
C LEU A 9 -9.42 -9.20 11.07
N ALA A 10 -8.85 -8.36 10.19
CA ALA A 10 -8.73 -8.63 8.76
C ALA A 10 -7.88 -9.87 8.47
N PHE A 11 -6.79 -10.08 9.21
CA PHE A 11 -5.96 -11.28 9.10
C PHE A 11 -6.70 -12.56 9.52
N ARG A 12 -7.40 -12.51 10.67
CA ARG A 12 -8.23 -13.63 11.14
C ARG A 12 -9.36 -13.93 10.15
N PHE A 13 -9.96 -12.90 9.58
CA PHE A 13 -10.98 -13.03 8.54
C PHE A 13 -10.40 -13.73 7.30
N TYR A 14 -9.27 -13.26 6.77
CA TYR A 14 -8.60 -13.88 5.63
C TYR A 14 -8.29 -15.37 5.86
N ARG A 15 -7.75 -15.72 7.02
CA ARG A 15 -7.36 -17.09 7.37
C ARG A 15 -8.54 -18.06 7.46
N LYS A 16 -9.78 -17.57 7.64
CA LYS A 16 -10.98 -18.43 7.66
C LYS A 16 -11.38 -18.93 6.28
N HIS A 17 -10.84 -18.34 5.20
CA HIS A 17 -11.15 -18.71 3.83
C HIS A 17 -9.97 -19.46 3.20
N ALA A 18 -10.07 -20.79 3.15
CA ALA A 18 -8.99 -21.67 2.70
C ALA A 18 -8.77 -21.68 1.17
N ALA A 19 -9.75 -21.21 0.39
CA ALA A 19 -9.65 -21.11 -1.07
C ALA A 19 -8.72 -19.98 -1.53
N LEU A 20 -8.39 -19.02 -0.65
CA LEU A 20 -7.62 -17.85 -1.01
C LEU A 20 -6.11 -18.15 -1.16
N PRO A 21 -5.40 -17.39 -2.01
CA PRO A 21 -3.93 -17.42 -2.08
C PRO A 21 -3.28 -17.19 -0.72
N ASN A 22 -2.03 -17.60 -0.54
CA ASN A 22 -1.31 -17.36 0.71
C ASN A 22 -1.25 -15.85 1.04
N PHE A 23 -1.71 -15.47 2.23
CA PHE A 23 -1.74 -14.07 2.67
C PHE A 23 -0.37 -13.37 2.58
N TRP A 24 0.71 -14.06 2.96
CA TRP A 24 2.06 -13.50 2.92
C TRP A 24 2.55 -13.30 1.49
N TYR A 25 2.18 -14.21 0.59
CA TYR A 25 2.46 -14.05 -0.83
C TYR A 25 1.75 -12.81 -1.39
N VAL A 26 0.47 -12.61 -1.04
CA VAL A 26 -0.29 -11.41 -1.44
C VAL A 26 0.37 -10.14 -0.89
N LEU A 27 0.72 -10.11 0.40
CA LEU A 27 1.42 -8.97 0.99
C LEU A 27 2.77 -8.70 0.33
N PHE A 28 3.51 -9.74 -0.02
CA PHE A 28 4.78 -9.61 -0.72
C PHE A 28 4.60 -8.98 -2.09
N ILE A 29 3.70 -9.52 -2.92
CA ILE A 29 3.43 -9.00 -4.26
C ILE A 29 2.93 -7.55 -4.20
N VAL A 30 2.00 -7.25 -3.31
CA VAL A 30 1.44 -5.91 -3.13
C VAL A 30 2.51 -4.93 -2.63
N GLY A 31 3.38 -5.35 -1.70
CA GLY A 31 4.48 -4.53 -1.20
C GLY A 31 5.54 -4.24 -2.27
N ILE A 32 5.95 -5.26 -3.03
CA ILE A 32 6.92 -5.11 -4.14
C ILE A 32 6.34 -4.26 -5.27
N SER A 33 5.06 -4.44 -5.58
CA SER A 33 4.36 -3.59 -6.54
C SER A 33 4.36 -2.13 -6.10
N GLY A 34 4.16 -1.84 -4.82
CA GLY A 34 4.25 -0.48 -4.28
C GLY A 34 5.66 0.11 -4.35
N LEU A 35 6.71 -0.71 -4.13
CA LEU A 35 8.09 -0.27 -4.29
C LEU A 35 8.34 0.16 -5.73
N LEU A 36 7.97 -0.70 -6.68
CA LEU A 36 8.13 -0.43 -8.11
C LEU A 36 7.24 0.71 -8.62
N GLU A 37 6.23 1.14 -7.87
CA GLU A 37 5.45 2.32 -8.22
C GLU A 37 6.30 3.60 -8.09
N THR A 38 7.08 3.69 -7.02
CA THR A 38 7.88 4.89 -6.69
C THR A 38 9.28 4.83 -7.31
N LEU A 39 9.83 3.62 -7.52
CA LEU A 39 11.19 3.45 -8.04
C LEU A 39 11.46 4.19 -9.36
N PRO A 40 10.61 4.10 -10.41
CA PRO A 40 10.88 4.79 -11.68
C PRO A 40 10.82 6.31 -11.54
N ILE A 41 10.03 6.83 -10.59
CA ILE A 41 9.96 8.27 -10.30
C ILE A 41 11.28 8.74 -9.70
N LEU A 42 11.87 7.96 -8.80
CA LEU A 42 13.17 8.28 -8.23
C LEU A 42 14.30 8.17 -9.27
N LEU A 43 14.24 7.15 -10.12
CA LEU A 43 15.20 6.94 -11.20
C LEU A 43 15.04 7.95 -12.35
N SER A 44 13.91 8.64 -12.48
CA SER A 44 13.80 9.71 -13.49
C SER A 44 14.51 11.00 -13.08
N LEU A 45 14.80 11.21 -11.79
CA LEU A 45 15.44 12.45 -11.31
C LEU A 45 16.86 12.66 -11.89
N PRO A 46 17.77 11.67 -11.88
CA PRO A 46 19.09 11.82 -12.50
C PRO A 46 19.01 12.03 -14.01
N LEU A 47 18.02 11.40 -14.67
CA LEU A 47 17.77 11.58 -16.10
C LEU A 47 17.35 13.02 -16.42
N ILE A 48 16.38 13.56 -15.68
CA ILE A 48 15.92 14.96 -15.86
C ILE A 48 17.09 15.93 -15.64
N LYS A 49 17.90 15.69 -14.60
CA LYS A 49 19.10 16.51 -14.34
C LYS A 49 20.07 16.50 -15.51
N SER A 50 20.41 15.33 -16.05
CA SER A 50 21.34 15.21 -17.19
C SER A 50 20.80 15.86 -18.46
N ILE A 51 19.49 15.76 -18.73
CA ILE A 51 18.84 16.46 -19.84
C ILE A 51 18.95 17.98 -19.67
N TYR A 52 18.72 18.47 -18.46
CA TYR A 52 18.82 19.91 -18.15
C TYR A 52 20.26 20.43 -18.27
N GLU A 53 21.25 19.64 -17.85
CA GLU A 53 22.68 19.98 -17.93
C GLU A 53 23.29 19.75 -19.32
N GLY A 54 22.55 19.16 -20.27
CA GLY A 54 23.07 18.80 -21.59
C GLY A 54 24.15 17.71 -21.55
N SER A 55 24.17 16.89 -20.49
CA SER A 55 25.18 15.83 -20.30
C SER A 55 24.74 14.53 -20.96
N GLU A 56 25.63 13.92 -21.74
CA GLU A 56 25.43 12.57 -22.31
C GLU A 56 25.62 11.44 -21.28
N LEU A 57 26.13 11.77 -20.09
CA LEU A 57 26.39 10.84 -19.00
C LEU A 57 25.49 11.15 -17.80
N ILE A 58 24.88 10.09 -17.25
CA ILE A 58 24.09 10.12 -16.03
C ILE A 58 24.93 9.54 -14.90
N ALA A 59 25.21 10.39 -13.90
CA ALA A 59 25.90 9.98 -12.68
C ALA A 59 24.87 9.55 -11.62
N LEU A 60 25.01 8.30 -11.18
CA LEU A 60 24.22 7.70 -10.11
C LEU A 60 25.19 7.30 -8.98
N GLN A 61 25.44 8.24 -8.08
CA GLN A 61 26.51 8.17 -7.07
C GLN A 61 27.87 7.84 -7.73
N ASN A 62 28.33 6.59 -7.60
CA ASN A 62 29.63 6.13 -8.10
C ASN A 62 29.56 5.47 -9.49
N ILE A 63 28.37 5.36 -10.08
CA ILE A 63 28.15 4.72 -11.38
C ILE A 63 27.83 5.79 -12.40
N THR A 64 28.58 5.84 -13.50
CA THR A 64 28.29 6.68 -14.66
C THR A 64 27.76 5.83 -15.80
N LEU A 65 26.58 6.16 -16.32
CA LEU A 65 25.97 5.46 -17.44
C LEU A 65 25.70 6.43 -18.61
N PRO A 66 25.86 5.98 -19.86
CA PRO A 66 25.40 6.73 -21.02
C PRO A 66 23.88 6.96 -20.97
N LEU A 67 23.43 8.14 -21.42
CA LEU A 67 22.03 8.56 -21.46
C LEU A 67 21.10 7.51 -22.10
N ILE A 68 21.52 6.95 -23.23
CA ILE A 68 20.74 5.95 -23.97
C ILE A 68 20.55 4.68 -23.11
N ASN A 69 21.63 4.14 -22.55
CA ASN A 69 21.57 2.92 -21.74
C ASN A 69 20.70 3.13 -20.50
N TYR A 70 20.84 4.28 -19.85
CA TYR A 70 20.02 4.64 -18.70
C TYR A 70 18.53 4.70 -19.05
N THR A 71 18.21 5.33 -20.20
CA THR A 71 16.82 5.45 -20.68
C THR A 71 16.21 4.09 -20.99
N ILE A 72 16.98 3.18 -21.60
CA ILE A 72 16.54 1.80 -21.85
C ILE A 72 16.26 1.08 -20.53
N ILE A 73 17.17 1.16 -19.55
CA ILE A 73 16.98 0.56 -18.22
C ILE A 73 15.71 1.10 -17.56
N LEU A 74 15.49 2.42 -17.61
CA LEU A 74 14.29 3.05 -17.06
C LEU A 74 13.02 2.54 -17.78
N GLY A 75 13.06 2.39 -19.10
CA GLY A 75 11.97 1.81 -19.89
C GLY A 75 11.64 0.37 -19.47
N VAL A 76 12.65 -0.47 -19.25
CA VAL A 76 12.46 -1.85 -18.74
C VAL A 76 11.84 -1.83 -17.35
N VAL A 77 12.32 -0.96 -16.45
CA VAL A 77 11.76 -0.81 -15.10
C VAL A 77 10.30 -0.37 -15.14
N LEU A 78 9.90 0.50 -16.08
CA LEU A 78 8.51 0.90 -16.29
C LEU A 78 7.62 -0.26 -16.77
N ILE A 79 8.12 -1.10 -17.68
CA ILE A 79 7.39 -2.30 -18.14
C ILE A 79 7.16 -3.27 -16.98
N ILE A 80 8.21 -3.53 -16.19
CA ILE A 80 8.13 -4.40 -15.01
C ILE A 80 7.13 -3.83 -13.99
N ARG A 81 7.18 -2.51 -13.73
CA ARG A 81 6.19 -1.83 -12.88
C ARG A 81 4.79 -2.06 -13.40
N PHE A 82 4.55 -1.87 -14.70
CA PHE A 82 3.21 -2.02 -15.27
C PHE A 82 2.69 -3.45 -15.10
N ALA A 83 3.51 -4.46 -15.40
CA ALA A 83 3.15 -5.87 -15.26
C ALA A 83 2.84 -6.24 -13.80
N LEU A 84 3.70 -5.85 -12.85
CA LEU A 84 3.49 -6.16 -11.43
C LEU A 84 2.35 -5.34 -10.82
N GLY A 85 2.17 -4.09 -11.24
CA GLY A 85 1.03 -3.26 -10.85
C GLY A 85 -0.30 -3.88 -11.31
N PHE A 86 -0.37 -4.32 -12.56
CA PHE A 86 -1.52 -5.04 -13.08
C PHE A 86 -1.79 -6.31 -12.28
N TYR A 87 -0.77 -7.14 -12.05
CA TYR A 87 -0.91 -8.39 -11.32
C TYR A 87 -1.34 -8.20 -9.86
N SER A 88 -0.79 -7.19 -9.18
CA SER A 88 -1.16 -6.82 -7.80
C SER A 88 -2.63 -6.41 -7.70
N GLN A 89 -3.11 -5.57 -8.62
CA GLN A 89 -4.51 -5.16 -8.68
C GLN A 89 -5.43 -6.33 -9.03
N PHE A 90 -5.00 -7.20 -9.95
CA PHE A 90 -5.72 -8.41 -10.31
C PHE A 90 -5.88 -9.34 -9.11
N LEU A 91 -4.81 -9.62 -8.35
CA LEU A 91 -4.87 -10.47 -7.16
C LEU A 91 -5.84 -9.92 -6.11
N ASN A 92 -5.75 -8.62 -5.82
CA ASN A 92 -6.63 -7.97 -4.85
C ASN A 92 -8.10 -8.02 -5.29
N ALA A 93 -8.38 -7.78 -6.57
CA ALA A 93 -9.72 -7.88 -7.13
C ALA A 93 -10.26 -9.32 -7.10
N SER A 94 -9.44 -10.31 -7.45
CA SER A 94 -9.81 -11.72 -7.46
C SER A 94 -10.17 -12.23 -6.05
N ILE A 95 -9.35 -11.90 -5.04
CA ILE A 95 -9.64 -12.22 -3.63
C ILE A 95 -10.99 -11.64 -3.20
N ARG A 96 -11.29 -10.40 -3.59
CA ARG A 96 -12.56 -9.74 -3.27
C ARG A 96 -13.74 -10.47 -3.91
N ILE A 97 -13.60 -10.86 -5.17
CA ILE A 97 -14.66 -11.56 -5.94
C ILE A 97 -14.89 -12.93 -5.32
N GLU A 98 -13.83 -13.68 -5.04
CA GLU A 98 -13.90 -15.03 -4.46
C GLU A 98 -14.57 -15.02 -3.08
N LEU A 99 -14.16 -14.10 -2.20
CA LEU A 99 -14.82 -13.90 -0.90
C LEU A 99 -16.33 -13.60 -1.03
N LEU A 100 -16.71 -12.76 -1.99
CA LEU A 100 -18.11 -12.43 -2.23
C LEU A 100 -18.89 -13.59 -2.87
N SER A 101 -18.22 -14.43 -3.67
CA SER A 101 -18.80 -15.65 -4.25
C SER A 101 -19.04 -16.70 -3.18
N ASP A 102 -18.02 -17.01 -2.37
CA ASP A 102 -18.10 -17.92 -1.22
C ASP A 102 -19.24 -17.54 -0.27
N PHE A 103 -19.36 -16.24 0.04
CA PHE A 103 -20.43 -15.74 0.90
C PHE A 103 -21.81 -15.95 0.29
N ARG A 104 -21.94 -15.85 -1.03
CA ARG A 104 -23.18 -16.15 -1.72
C ARG A 104 -23.44 -17.66 -1.64
N GLU A 105 -22.51 -18.51 -2.03
CA GLU A 105 -22.75 -19.95 -2.11
C GLU A 105 -23.09 -20.61 -0.76
N GLN A 106 -22.44 -20.19 0.34
CA GLN A 106 -22.56 -20.89 1.63
C GLN A 106 -23.73 -20.42 2.53
N LYS A 107 -24.38 -19.29 2.24
CA LYS A 107 -25.42 -18.71 3.12
C LYS A 107 -26.81 -18.77 2.49
N SER A 108 -27.82 -19.13 3.29
CA SER A 108 -29.24 -19.06 2.93
C SER A 108 -29.69 -17.60 2.71
N SER A 109 -30.74 -17.37 1.91
CA SER A 109 -31.22 -16.04 1.49
C SER A 109 -31.51 -15.10 2.67
N ASN A 110 -32.10 -15.60 3.76
CA ASN A 110 -32.37 -14.82 4.98
C ASN A 110 -31.10 -14.44 5.75
N ASP A 111 -30.13 -15.34 5.87
CA ASP A 111 -28.87 -15.06 6.57
C ASP A 111 -27.97 -14.09 5.79
N ARG A 112 -28.07 -14.12 4.45
CA ARG A 112 -27.36 -13.17 3.59
C ARG A 112 -27.78 -11.73 3.88
N GLN A 113 -29.06 -11.46 4.09
CA GLN A 113 -29.53 -10.08 4.30
C GLN A 113 -29.02 -9.49 5.61
N ASN A 114 -28.95 -10.30 6.67
CA ASN A 114 -28.49 -9.87 7.99
C ASN A 114 -26.96 -9.77 8.09
N GLN A 115 -26.20 -10.63 7.40
CA GLN A 115 -24.72 -10.70 7.54
C GLN A 115 -23.95 -10.00 6.41
N LYS A 116 -24.63 -9.61 5.32
CA LYS A 116 -23.98 -8.98 4.14
C LYS A 116 -23.25 -7.68 4.49
N LEU A 117 -23.79 -6.89 5.40
CA LEU A 117 -23.21 -5.59 5.75
C LEU A 117 -21.88 -5.77 6.50
N ASP A 118 -21.83 -6.67 7.47
CA ASP A 118 -20.61 -6.93 8.26
C ASP A 118 -19.55 -7.71 7.46
N PHE A 119 -19.99 -8.62 6.59
CA PHE A 119 -19.10 -9.29 5.64
C PHE A 119 -18.48 -8.29 4.66
N GLY A 120 -19.30 -7.40 4.08
CA GLY A 120 -18.85 -6.34 3.19
C GLY A 120 -17.82 -5.41 3.84
N LYS A 121 -18.05 -5.00 5.10
CA LYS A 121 -17.08 -4.23 5.89
C LYS A 121 -15.76 -4.98 6.08
N SER A 122 -15.81 -6.29 6.33
CA SER A 122 -14.61 -7.11 6.51
C SER A 122 -13.79 -7.23 5.23
N VAL A 123 -14.46 -7.46 4.10
CA VAL A 123 -13.85 -7.48 2.75
C VAL A 123 -13.24 -6.12 2.40
N GLN A 124 -13.93 -5.03 2.71
CA GLN A 124 -13.41 -3.68 2.50
C GLN A 124 -12.20 -3.38 3.39
N GLY A 125 -12.23 -3.81 4.66
CA GLY A 125 -11.12 -3.69 5.59
C GLY A 125 -9.87 -4.45 5.11
N LEU A 126 -10.06 -5.63 4.51
CA LEU A 126 -8.97 -6.40 3.89
C LEU A 126 -8.37 -5.66 2.68
N ASN A 127 -9.21 -5.10 1.80
CA ASN A 127 -8.75 -4.29 0.68
C ASN A 127 -7.95 -3.06 1.17
N PHE A 128 -8.43 -2.38 2.21
CA PHE A 128 -7.67 -1.27 2.82
C PHE A 128 -6.34 -1.72 3.42
N LEU A 129 -6.26 -2.93 3.99
CA LEU A 129 -5.02 -3.48 4.48
C LEU A 129 -4.00 -3.67 3.35
N PHE A 130 -4.41 -4.26 2.23
CA PHE A 130 -3.53 -4.46 1.08
C PHE A 130 -3.08 -3.14 0.47
N ILE A 131 -4.00 -2.21 0.21
CA ILE A 131 -3.66 -0.89 -0.32
C ILE A 131 -2.78 -0.11 0.66
N GLY A 132 -3.10 -0.13 1.96
CA GLY A 132 -2.29 0.52 2.98
C GLY A 132 -0.89 -0.06 3.06
N TRP A 133 -0.76 -1.38 2.98
CA TRP A 133 0.53 -2.07 2.97
C TRP A 133 1.38 -1.68 1.75
N SER A 134 0.76 -1.54 0.57
CA SER A 134 1.46 -1.11 -0.66
C SER A 134 2.06 0.29 -0.56
N GLN A 135 1.65 1.10 0.42
CA GLN A 135 2.18 2.45 0.65
C GLN A 135 3.15 2.48 1.85
N VAL A 136 2.80 1.80 2.94
CA VAL A 136 3.61 1.76 4.16
C VAL A 136 4.93 1.04 3.92
N PHE A 137 4.92 -0.11 3.26
CA PHE A 137 6.13 -0.90 3.05
C PHE A 137 7.18 -0.16 2.21
N PRO A 138 6.85 0.42 1.04
CA PRO A 138 7.78 1.26 0.30
C PRO A 138 8.20 2.51 1.08
N GLY A 139 7.26 3.15 1.78
CA GLY A 139 7.54 4.35 2.57
C GLY A 139 8.62 4.13 3.62
N ILE A 140 8.57 2.99 4.34
CA ILE A 140 9.61 2.60 5.30
C ILE A 140 10.96 2.43 4.59
N ILE A 141 10.99 1.70 3.48
CA ILE A 141 12.23 1.40 2.75
C ILE A 141 12.85 2.68 2.19
N TYR A 142 12.08 3.49 1.46
CA TYR A 142 12.60 4.72 0.86
C TYR A 142 12.97 5.78 1.88
N SER A 143 12.22 5.91 2.98
CA SER A 143 12.58 6.84 4.05
C SER A 143 13.89 6.40 4.74
N THR A 144 14.06 5.09 4.97
CA THR A 144 15.30 4.55 5.56
C THR A 144 16.49 4.79 4.65
N ILE A 145 16.39 4.37 3.37
CA ILE A 145 17.45 4.56 2.38
C ILE A 145 17.75 6.06 2.19
N GLY A 146 16.72 6.89 2.04
CA GLY A 146 16.87 8.33 1.87
C GLY A 146 17.55 9.00 3.06
N THR A 147 17.28 8.56 4.28
CA THR A 147 17.94 9.07 5.49
C THR A 147 19.40 8.63 5.57
N ILE A 148 19.72 7.39 5.16
CA ILE A 148 21.11 6.93 5.09
C ILE A 148 21.90 7.72 4.04
N LEU A 149 21.30 7.95 2.87
CA LEU A 149 21.96 8.64 1.75
C LEU A 149 22.05 10.17 1.95
N SER A 150 21.08 10.78 2.63
CA SER A 150 21.05 12.21 2.93
C SER A 150 20.52 12.45 4.35
N PRO A 151 21.39 12.36 5.38
CA PRO A 151 20.96 12.40 6.78
C PRO A 151 20.20 13.67 7.18
N VAL A 152 20.65 14.84 6.69
CA VAL A 152 20.00 16.12 7.01
C VAL A 152 18.60 16.19 6.40
N PHE A 153 18.47 15.87 5.11
CA PHE A 153 17.18 15.89 4.42
C PHE A 153 16.22 14.83 4.97
N GLY A 154 16.72 13.62 5.24
CA GLY A 154 15.97 12.54 5.86
C GLY A 154 15.48 12.89 7.26
N GLY A 155 16.34 13.49 8.09
CA GLY A 155 15.97 13.96 9.43
C GLY A 155 14.85 14.99 9.41
N ILE A 156 14.93 15.99 8.52
CA ILE A 156 13.86 16.99 8.34
C ILE A 156 12.56 16.31 7.88
N THR A 157 12.65 15.40 6.91
CA THR A 157 11.48 14.68 6.38
C THR A 157 10.80 13.85 7.47
N LEU A 158 11.56 13.11 8.26
CA LEU A 158 11.05 12.32 9.39
C LEU A 158 10.40 13.21 10.46
N LEU A 159 11.00 14.37 10.75
CA LEU A 159 10.42 15.34 11.68
C LEU A 159 9.08 15.88 11.18
N ILE A 160 8.96 16.21 9.89
CA ILE A 160 7.69 16.62 9.28
C ILE A 160 6.65 15.50 9.41
N VAL A 161 7.01 14.26 9.08
CA VAL A 161 6.12 13.10 9.20
C VAL A 161 5.68 12.87 10.65
N LEU A 162 6.57 13.05 11.63
CA LEU A 162 6.26 12.93 13.05
C LEU A 162 5.25 13.99 13.49
N VAL A 163 5.47 15.26 13.13
CA VAL A 163 4.55 16.35 13.45
C VAL A 163 3.18 16.07 12.85
N TRP A 164 3.11 15.69 11.57
CA TRP A 164 1.86 15.34 10.91
C TRP A 164 1.18 14.11 11.55
N SER A 165 1.95 13.13 12.00
CA SER A 165 1.42 11.95 12.69
C SER A 165 0.72 12.33 14.00
N VAL A 166 1.23 13.31 14.74
CA VAL A 166 0.58 13.83 15.95
C VAL A 166 -0.73 14.53 15.58
N CYS A 167 -0.73 15.42 14.59
CA CYS A 167 -1.94 16.09 14.11
C CYS A 167 -3.02 15.09 13.67
N LEU A 168 -2.65 14.08 12.89
CA LEU A 168 -3.56 13.04 12.43
C LEU A 168 -4.12 12.21 13.59
N ARG A 169 -3.31 11.90 14.61
CA ARG A 169 -3.80 11.22 15.82
C ARG A 169 -4.84 12.05 16.55
N MET A 170 -4.65 13.37 16.66
CA MET A 170 -5.62 14.27 17.29
C MET A 170 -6.95 14.30 16.51
N VAL A 171 -6.89 14.40 15.17
CA VAL A 171 -8.09 14.36 14.32
C VAL A 171 -8.81 13.02 14.45
N LYS A 172 -8.08 11.91 14.38
CA LYS A 172 -8.64 10.56 14.51
C LYS A 172 -9.31 10.35 15.87
N SER A 173 -8.69 10.82 16.95
CA SER A 173 -9.28 10.75 18.29
C SER A 173 -10.64 11.47 18.35
N LYS A 174 -10.77 12.63 17.70
CA LYS A 174 -12.06 13.34 17.61
C LYS A 174 -13.09 12.58 16.76
N GLN A 175 -12.67 11.98 15.65
CA GLN A 175 -13.56 11.17 14.81
C GLN A 175 -14.08 9.93 15.55
N ASP A 176 -13.22 9.23 16.28
CA ASP A 176 -13.59 8.05 17.06
C ASP A 176 -14.56 8.41 18.19
N LEU A 177 -14.33 9.52 18.88
CA LEU A 177 -15.24 10.07 19.89
C LEU A 177 -16.62 10.39 19.31
N TRP A 178 -16.66 11.01 18.12
CA TRP A 178 -17.90 11.40 17.48
C TRP A 178 -18.70 10.19 16.96
N SER A 179 -18.02 9.21 16.36
CA SER A 179 -18.60 7.93 15.94
C SER A 179 -19.25 7.18 17.12
N THR A 180 -18.55 7.13 18.26
CA THR A 180 -19.07 6.51 19.48
C THR A 180 -20.31 7.24 20.00
N LYS A 181 -20.30 8.57 19.98
CA LYS A 181 -21.43 9.40 20.43
C LYS A 181 -22.67 9.23 19.55
N VAL A 182 -22.49 9.14 18.23
CA VAL A 182 -23.59 8.89 17.28
C VAL A 182 -24.17 7.50 17.48
N HIS A 183 -23.34 6.46 17.64
CA HIS A 183 -23.82 5.11 17.91
C HIS A 183 -24.53 4.96 19.25
N SER A 184 -24.10 5.67 20.30
CA SER A 184 -24.80 5.69 21.60
C SER A 184 -26.11 6.47 21.58
N ALA A 185 -26.35 7.34 20.58
CA ALA A 185 -27.59 8.10 20.46
C ALA A 185 -28.65 7.38 19.62
N GLN A 186 -28.30 6.25 18.99
CA GLN A 186 -29.19 5.41 18.17
C GLN A 186 -29.61 4.10 18.88
N THR A 187 -29.06 3.84 20.06
CA THR A 187 -29.46 2.79 21.01
C THR A 187 -30.31 3.38 22.12
#